data_AF-A0A0T9U4B3-F1
#
_entry.id   AF-A0A0T9U4B3-F1
#
_cell.length_a   1.000
_cell.length_b   1.000
_cell.length_c   1.000
_cell.angle_alpha   90.00
_cell.angle_beta   90.00
_cell.angle_gamma   90.00
#
_symmetry.space_group_name_H-M   'P 1'
#
loop_
_entity.id
_entity.type
_entity.pdbx_description
1 polymer ?
#
loop_
_entity_poly.entity_id
_entity_poly.type
_entity_poly.pdbx_seq_one_letter_code
_entity_poly.pdbx_strand_id
1 'polypeptide(L)'
;MKLKKIIITSLAICMLPLGAYAKDLKIGVSMAYFDDNFLTILRQAMQNKMKEEGNVSGQFEDAKGDIAQQIQQVENFVSQGVDAIILNPVDTQGVKPMIKLAEQAKIPLVFVNRRPEITLPAGMAYVGSDSELAGRLQMEELAKLMGGKGNVMILMGELSSEATRDRTRGVEKVAAQFPGIHIIDKQTAKFFRKEAVDVTTDWILSGQQIDAIASNNDEMAIGAILALKQAKKKGVVIGGIDGTPDALEFIKKGDLSVSIFQDAKGQGEGAVDTAIKLASGQKVESSVMIPYQLITKDNYQDFANKNKK
;
A
#
# COMPACT_ATOMS: atom_id res chain seq x y z
N MET A 1 90.16 6.05 11.04
CA MET A 1 89.34 7.28 11.19
C MET A 1 88.29 7.33 10.09
N LYS A 2 87.05 6.94 10.46
CA LYS A 2 85.79 7.72 10.41
C LYS A 2 84.98 7.54 9.12
N LEU A 3 84.14 6.50 9.14
CA LEU A 3 83.01 6.25 8.24
C LEU A 3 81.87 7.24 8.57
N LYS A 4 81.45 8.09 7.63
CA LYS A 4 80.26 8.95 7.78
C LYS A 4 79.02 8.14 7.41
N LYS A 5 78.16 7.84 8.39
CA LYS A 5 76.81 7.29 8.18
C LYS A 5 75.88 8.42 7.71
N ILE A 6 75.28 8.25 6.54
CA ILE A 6 74.16 9.07 6.07
C ILE A 6 72.89 8.41 6.59
N ILE A 7 72.15 9.13 7.42
CA ILE A 7 70.84 8.73 7.96
C ILE A 7 69.79 9.11 6.91
N ILE A 8 69.11 8.12 6.34
CA ILE A 8 67.90 8.32 5.53
C ILE A 8 66.71 8.30 6.50
N THR A 9 66.08 9.46 6.68
CA THR A 9 64.85 9.59 7.46
C THR A 9 63.66 9.24 6.57
N SER A 10 63.14 8.02 6.67
CA SER A 10 61.87 7.64 6.02
C SER A 10 60.70 8.29 6.74
N LEU A 11 60.02 9.23 6.07
CA LEU A 11 58.77 9.81 6.52
C LEU A 11 57.64 8.80 6.22
N ALA A 12 57.21 8.04 7.21
CA ALA A 12 56.05 7.16 7.09
C ALA A 12 54.77 8.01 7.11
N ILE A 13 54.20 8.27 5.92
CA ILE A 13 52.86 8.84 5.78
C ILE A 13 51.86 7.76 6.19
N CYS A 14 51.35 7.87 7.42
CA CYS A 14 50.26 7.05 7.92
C CYS A 14 48.97 7.51 7.20
N MET A 15 48.64 6.90 6.05
CA MET A 15 47.31 7.04 5.47
C MET A 15 46.32 6.27 6.35
N LEU A 16 45.69 6.97 7.28
CA LEU A 16 44.48 6.45 7.92
C LEU A 16 43.44 6.24 6.82
N PRO A 17 42.83 5.05 6.70
CA PRO A 17 41.70 4.87 5.80
C PRO A 17 40.58 5.79 6.32
N LEU A 18 40.21 6.80 5.54
CA LEU A 18 38.92 7.46 5.72
C LEU A 18 37.86 6.40 5.43
N GLY A 19 37.38 5.73 6.48
CA GLY A 19 36.11 5.03 6.42
C GLY A 19 35.07 6.07 6.03
N ALA A 20 34.54 5.96 4.81
CA ALA A 20 33.41 6.77 4.39
C ALA A 20 32.21 6.33 5.24
N TYR A 21 31.99 7.02 6.35
CA TYR A 21 30.75 6.87 7.10
C TYR A 21 29.60 7.30 6.18
N ALA A 22 28.64 6.40 5.98
CA ALA A 22 27.44 6.73 5.24
C ALA A 22 26.76 7.93 5.93
N LYS A 23 26.35 8.94 5.14
CA LYS A 23 25.65 10.12 5.65
C LYS A 23 24.38 9.66 6.37
N ASP A 24 24.10 10.23 7.55
CA ASP A 24 22.80 10.05 8.20
C ASP A 24 21.71 10.74 7.37
N LEU A 25 20.67 9.99 7.01
CA LEU A 25 19.53 10.47 6.23
C LEU A 25 18.30 10.69 7.12
N LYS A 26 17.58 11.78 6.86
CA LYS A 26 16.28 12.09 7.47
C LYS A 26 15.19 11.96 6.41
N ILE A 27 14.20 11.11 6.67
CA ILE A 27 13.07 10.89 5.77
C ILE A 27 11.79 11.35 6.47
N GLY A 28 11.06 12.28 5.85
CA GLY A 28 9.69 12.60 6.26
C GLY A 28 8.71 11.59 5.66
N VAL A 29 7.79 11.05 6.46
CA VAL A 29 6.77 10.09 6.01
C VAL A 29 5.40 10.62 6.38
N SER A 30 4.58 10.98 5.41
CA SER A 30 3.18 11.35 5.65
C SER A 30 2.26 10.23 5.17
N MET A 31 1.41 9.75 6.09
CA MET A 31 0.45 8.68 5.86
C MET A 31 -0.97 9.21 5.84
N ALA A 32 -1.83 8.66 4.98
CA ALA A 32 -3.25 9.05 4.95
C ALA A 32 -3.95 8.78 6.29
N TYR A 33 -3.71 7.61 6.87
CA TYR A 33 -4.28 7.17 8.14
C TYR A 33 -3.30 6.31 8.92
N PHE A 34 -3.28 6.48 10.25
CA PHE A 34 -2.52 5.62 11.15
C PHE A 34 -3.29 4.41 11.68
N ASP A 35 -4.61 4.48 11.67
CA ASP A 35 -5.55 3.47 12.21
C ASP A 35 -6.08 2.50 11.14
N ASP A 36 -5.75 2.72 9.86
CA ASP A 36 -5.95 1.73 8.81
C ASP A 36 -5.06 0.49 9.05
N ASN A 37 -5.67 -0.70 8.92
CA ASN A 37 -5.04 -1.97 9.25
C ASN A 37 -3.86 -2.31 8.33
N PHE A 38 -4.02 -2.10 7.02
CA PHE A 38 -2.99 -2.37 6.03
C PHE A 38 -1.88 -1.32 6.09
N LEU A 39 -2.25 -0.04 6.19
CA LEU A 39 -1.28 1.06 6.30
C LEU A 39 -0.47 0.98 7.59
N THR A 40 -1.00 0.39 8.66
CA THR A 40 -0.22 0.08 9.87
C THR A 40 0.92 -0.90 9.58
N ILE A 41 0.65 -2.00 8.87
CA ILE A 41 1.66 -3.01 8.50
C ILE A 41 2.70 -2.38 7.57
N LEU A 42 2.26 -1.62 6.57
CA LEU A 42 3.12 -0.87 5.66
C LEU A 42 4.04 0.11 6.40
N ARG A 43 3.49 0.88 7.35
CA ARG A 43 4.24 1.82 8.20
C ARG A 43 5.29 1.09 9.05
N GLN A 44 4.91 -0.02 9.67
CA GLN A 44 5.85 -0.82 10.47
C GLN A 44 6.98 -1.40 9.61
N ALA A 45 6.69 -1.85 8.39
CA ALA A 45 7.72 -2.30 7.45
C ALA A 45 8.71 -1.17 7.12
N MET A 46 8.23 0.04 6.84
CA MET A 46 9.10 1.21 6.64
C MET A 46 9.96 1.51 7.88
N GLN A 47 9.35 1.50 9.07
CA GLN A 47 10.06 1.75 10.33
C GLN A 47 11.15 0.71 10.61
N ASN A 48 10.86 -0.56 10.37
CA ASN A 48 11.83 -1.64 10.57
C ASN A 48 12.97 -1.53 9.57
N LYS A 49 12.67 -1.28 8.30
CA LYS A 49 13.67 -1.04 7.27
C LYS A 49 14.60 0.13 7.59
N MET A 50 14.07 1.27 8.01
CA MET A 50 14.90 2.42 8.41
C MET A 50 15.82 2.08 9.60
N LYS A 51 15.33 1.30 10.57
CA LYS A 51 16.16 0.82 11.69
C LYS A 51 17.26 -0.13 11.24
N GLU A 52 16.98 -1.02 10.29
CA GLU A 52 17.95 -1.98 9.74
C GLU A 52 19.10 -1.28 9.00
N GLU A 53 18.82 -0.17 8.30
CA GLU A 53 19.88 0.63 7.64
C GLU A 53 20.84 1.27 8.65
N GLY A 54 20.37 1.60 9.86
CA GLY A 54 21.19 2.13 10.96
C GLY A 54 21.63 3.59 10.82
N ASN A 55 21.62 4.16 9.61
CA ASN A 55 21.91 5.57 9.30
C ASN A 55 20.69 6.33 8.72
N VAL A 56 19.48 5.79 8.87
CA VAL A 56 18.25 6.40 8.36
C VAL A 56 17.28 6.64 9.51
N SER A 57 16.82 7.88 9.64
CA SER A 57 15.81 8.30 10.61
C SER A 57 14.52 8.72 9.90
N GLY A 58 13.38 8.30 10.45
CA GLY A 58 12.06 8.62 9.89
C GLY A 58 11.21 9.46 10.84
N GLN A 59 10.64 10.55 10.34
CA GLN A 59 9.56 11.28 11.01
C GLN A 59 8.23 10.86 10.37
N PHE A 60 7.35 10.21 11.14
CA PHE A 60 6.05 9.73 10.63
C PHE A 60 4.92 10.64 11.12
N GLU A 61 4.11 11.10 10.19
CA GLU A 61 2.97 11.99 10.44
C GLU A 61 1.67 11.38 9.91
N ASP A 62 0.59 11.56 10.67
CA ASP A 62 -0.75 11.07 10.36
C ASP A 62 -1.60 12.20 9.80
N ALA A 63 -2.05 12.10 8.55
CA ALA A 63 -2.90 13.11 7.92
C ALA A 63 -4.37 13.00 8.34
N LYS A 64 -4.80 11.89 8.95
CA LYS A 64 -6.18 11.65 9.40
C LYS A 64 -7.24 11.85 8.30
N GLY A 65 -6.88 11.56 7.06
CA GLY A 65 -7.76 11.80 5.91
C GLY A 65 -7.94 13.25 5.49
N ASP A 66 -7.16 14.19 6.05
CA ASP A 66 -7.25 15.60 5.71
C ASP A 66 -6.09 16.01 4.78
N ILE A 67 -6.46 16.42 3.56
CA ILE A 67 -5.48 16.83 2.55
C ILE A 67 -4.75 18.12 2.92
N ALA A 68 -5.40 19.07 3.60
CA ALA A 68 -4.77 20.32 4.00
C ALA A 68 -3.72 20.06 5.09
N GLN A 69 -4.03 19.17 6.04
CA GLN A 69 -3.07 18.67 7.03
C GLN A 69 -1.91 17.95 6.36
N GLN A 70 -2.17 17.10 5.34
CA GLN A 70 -1.12 16.42 4.60
C GLN A 70 -0.18 17.39 3.86
N ILE A 71 -0.74 18.46 3.27
CA ILE A 71 0.06 19.53 2.66
C ILE A 71 0.94 20.21 3.72
N GLN A 72 0.37 20.56 4.88
CA GLN A 72 1.12 21.18 5.99
C GLN A 72 2.27 20.29 6.49
N GLN A 73 2.07 18.97 6.54
CA GLN A 73 3.12 18.01 6.90
C GLN A 73 4.27 18.04 5.89
N VAL A 74 3.97 18.07 4.60
CA VAL A 74 4.99 18.19 3.54
C VAL A 74 5.73 19.52 3.63
N GLU A 75 5.04 20.64 3.88
CA GLU A 75 5.67 21.94 4.12
C GLU A 75 6.62 21.91 5.33
N ASN A 76 6.23 21.21 6.40
CA ASN A 76 7.06 21.06 7.60
C ASN A 76 8.31 20.22 7.30
N PHE A 77 8.18 19.11 6.56
CA PHE A 77 9.33 18.31 6.13
C PHE A 77 10.31 19.12 5.27
N VAL A 78 9.78 19.90 4.32
CA VAL A 78 10.57 20.83 3.50
C VAL A 78 11.30 21.85 4.37
N SER A 79 10.60 22.47 5.32
CA SER A 79 11.17 23.48 6.22
C SER A 79 12.26 22.90 7.14
N GLN A 80 12.13 21.64 7.52
CA GLN A 80 13.14 20.91 8.31
C GLN A 80 14.34 20.45 7.48
N GLY A 81 14.28 20.54 6.15
CA GLY A 81 15.33 20.10 5.25
C GLY A 81 15.58 18.59 5.31
N VAL A 82 14.50 17.79 5.33
CA VAL A 82 14.65 16.32 5.19
C VAL A 82 15.29 15.96 3.86
N ASP A 83 15.98 14.81 3.82
CA ASP A 83 16.69 14.33 2.62
C ASP A 83 15.77 13.70 1.58
N ALA A 84 14.60 13.20 1.99
CA ALA A 84 13.53 12.70 1.12
C ALA A 84 12.18 12.68 1.85
N ILE A 85 11.10 12.60 1.07
CA ILE A 85 9.73 12.44 1.58
C ILE A 85 9.12 11.16 1.01
N ILE A 86 8.48 10.36 1.86
CA ILE A 86 7.58 9.27 1.46
C ILE A 86 6.15 9.71 1.75
N LEU A 87 5.25 9.54 0.78
CA LEU A 87 3.88 10.04 0.85
C LEU A 87 2.89 8.93 0.49
N ASN A 88 2.05 8.54 1.43
CA ASN A 88 0.83 7.80 1.15
C ASN A 88 -0.35 8.80 1.06
N PRO A 89 -0.80 9.16 -0.15
CA PRO A 89 -1.71 10.29 -0.34
C PRO A 89 -3.12 10.03 0.22
N VAL A 90 -3.68 11.03 0.88
CA VAL A 90 -5.11 11.09 1.26
C VAL A 90 -5.99 11.11 0.01
N ASP A 91 -5.59 11.90 -0.99
CA ASP A 91 -6.28 12.04 -2.28
C ASP A 91 -5.25 11.91 -3.41
N THR A 92 -5.50 10.94 -4.30
CA THR A 92 -4.59 10.60 -5.42
C THR A 92 -4.63 11.60 -6.58
N GLN A 93 -5.67 12.42 -6.66
CA GLN A 93 -5.83 13.52 -7.62
C GLN A 93 -5.33 14.84 -7.03
N GLY A 94 -5.39 14.98 -5.70
CA GLY A 94 -5.00 16.17 -4.94
C GLY A 94 -3.49 16.36 -4.70
N VAL A 95 -2.62 15.58 -5.33
CA VAL A 95 -1.18 15.54 -4.97
C VAL A 95 -0.33 16.72 -5.45
N LYS A 96 -0.85 17.55 -6.39
CA LYS A 96 -0.07 18.60 -7.08
C LYS A 96 0.61 19.61 -6.13
N PRO A 97 -0.04 20.11 -5.06
CA PRO A 97 0.61 21.06 -4.14
C PRO A 97 1.85 20.46 -3.45
N MET A 98 1.77 19.20 -3.00
CA MET A 98 2.88 18.50 -2.32
C MET A 98 4.04 18.23 -3.28
N ILE A 99 3.74 17.88 -4.53
CA ILE A 99 4.75 17.75 -5.59
C ILE A 99 5.48 19.07 -5.81
N LYS A 100 4.74 20.17 -5.96
CA LYS A 100 5.32 21.50 -6.15
C LYS A 100 6.22 21.91 -4.99
N LEU A 101 5.81 21.64 -3.75
CA LEU A 101 6.61 21.92 -2.55
C LEU A 101 7.95 21.15 -2.59
N ALA A 102 7.89 19.85 -2.87
CA ALA A 102 9.07 18.99 -2.96
C ALA A 102 10.02 19.41 -4.11
N GLU A 103 9.48 19.70 -5.31
CA GLU A 103 10.26 20.17 -6.46
C GLU A 103 10.97 21.50 -6.18
N GLN A 104 10.26 22.48 -5.61
CA GLN A 104 10.83 23.79 -5.29
C GLN A 104 11.96 23.69 -4.26
N ALA A 105 11.82 22.78 -3.30
CA ALA A 105 12.83 22.49 -2.29
C ALA A 105 13.97 21.58 -2.80
N LYS A 106 13.81 20.97 -3.98
CA LYS A 106 14.70 19.92 -4.53
C LYS A 106 14.82 18.71 -3.60
N ILE A 107 13.75 18.37 -2.91
CA ILE A 107 13.66 17.19 -2.05
C ILE A 107 12.94 16.09 -2.83
N PRO A 108 13.53 14.88 -2.95
CA PRO A 108 12.86 13.75 -3.58
C PRO A 108 11.55 13.36 -2.89
N LEU A 109 10.56 12.92 -3.68
CA LEU A 109 9.25 12.50 -3.21
C LEU A 109 8.88 11.12 -3.75
N VAL A 110 8.63 10.18 -2.85
CA VAL A 110 8.23 8.81 -3.18
C VAL A 110 6.78 8.60 -2.75
N PHE A 111 5.90 8.34 -3.70
CA PHE A 111 4.54 7.90 -3.42
C PHE A 111 4.54 6.42 -3.06
N VAL A 112 3.80 6.02 -2.04
CA VAL A 112 3.69 4.61 -1.65
C VAL A 112 2.23 4.17 -1.56
N ASN A 113 1.96 2.95 -2.02
CA ASN A 113 0.68 2.25 -1.94
C ASN A 113 -0.42 2.87 -2.82
N ARG A 114 -0.85 4.10 -2.53
CA ARG A 114 -1.85 4.86 -3.29
C ARG A 114 -1.15 5.66 -4.39
N ARG A 115 -1.41 5.32 -5.66
CA ARG A 115 -0.74 5.89 -6.83
C ARG A 115 -1.31 7.27 -7.18
N PRO A 116 -0.46 8.31 -7.33
CA PRO A 116 -0.91 9.59 -7.85
C PRO A 116 -1.36 9.47 -9.30
N GLU A 117 -2.44 10.17 -9.67
CA GLU A 117 -2.98 10.14 -11.04
C GLU A 117 -2.39 11.22 -11.93
N ILE A 118 -1.07 11.35 -11.91
CA ILE A 118 -0.34 12.27 -12.79
C ILE A 118 0.97 11.64 -13.25
N THR A 119 1.55 12.18 -14.32
CA THR A 119 2.92 11.87 -14.70
C THR A 119 3.88 12.45 -13.65
N LEU A 120 4.71 11.59 -13.07
CA LEU A 120 5.67 12.00 -12.05
C LEU A 120 6.86 12.76 -12.67
N PRO A 121 7.25 13.92 -12.12
CA PRO A 121 8.49 14.60 -12.47
C PRO A 121 9.74 13.77 -12.12
N ALA A 122 10.89 14.20 -12.65
CA ALA A 122 12.17 13.62 -12.25
C ALA A 122 12.44 13.81 -10.75
N GLY A 123 13.08 12.84 -10.11
CA GLY A 123 13.31 12.86 -8.66
C GLY A 123 12.11 12.39 -7.84
N MET A 124 11.08 11.87 -8.50
CA MET A 124 9.93 11.25 -7.86
C MET A 124 9.69 9.84 -8.37
N ALA A 125 9.09 9.01 -7.54
CA ALA A 125 8.76 7.64 -7.87
C ALA A 125 7.45 7.21 -7.19
N TYR A 126 6.83 6.18 -7.73
CA TYR A 126 5.74 5.44 -7.07
C TYR A 126 6.23 4.04 -6.70
N VAL A 127 5.93 3.58 -5.49
CA VAL A 127 6.14 2.21 -5.04
C VAL A 127 4.80 1.63 -4.62
N GLY A 128 4.34 0.62 -5.34
CA GLY A 128 3.03 0.05 -5.09
C GLY A 128 2.65 -0.98 -6.12
N SER A 129 1.37 -1.12 -6.41
CA SER A 129 0.85 -2.28 -7.15
C SER A 129 -0.18 -1.86 -8.20
N ASP A 130 -0.48 -2.75 -9.15
CA ASP A 130 -1.50 -2.48 -10.16
C ASP A 130 -2.90 -2.77 -9.61
N SER A 131 -3.56 -1.73 -9.09
CA SER A 131 -4.89 -1.84 -8.47
C SER A 131 -5.96 -2.43 -9.40
N GLU A 132 -5.87 -2.22 -10.72
CA GLU A 132 -6.82 -2.82 -11.65
C GLU A 132 -6.63 -4.35 -11.73
N LEU A 133 -5.38 -4.82 -11.73
CA LEU A 133 -5.06 -6.25 -11.67
C LEU A 133 -5.66 -6.91 -10.44
N ALA A 134 -5.62 -6.29 -9.26
CA ALA A 134 -6.23 -6.87 -8.05
C ALA A 134 -7.75 -7.07 -8.22
N GLY A 135 -8.44 -6.08 -8.76
CA GLY A 135 -9.88 -6.20 -9.07
C GLY A 135 -10.18 -7.31 -10.06
N ARG A 136 -9.35 -7.46 -11.10
CA ARG A 136 -9.50 -8.54 -12.09
C ARG A 136 -9.31 -9.92 -11.46
N LEU A 137 -8.19 -10.13 -10.76
CA LEU A 137 -7.89 -11.42 -10.11
C LEU A 137 -8.98 -11.82 -9.10
N GLN A 138 -9.49 -10.84 -8.34
CA GLN A 138 -10.58 -11.08 -7.40
C GLN A 138 -11.84 -11.56 -8.13
N MET A 139 -12.28 -10.82 -9.15
CA MET A 139 -13.52 -11.14 -9.84
C MET A 139 -13.41 -12.39 -10.71
N GLU A 140 -12.23 -12.71 -11.24
CA GLU A 140 -11.96 -13.97 -11.95
C GLU A 140 -12.22 -15.17 -11.03
N GLU A 141 -11.70 -15.14 -9.79
CA GLU A 141 -11.93 -16.23 -8.83
C GLU A 141 -13.39 -16.25 -8.33
N LEU A 142 -14.02 -15.08 -8.08
CA LEU A 142 -15.44 -15.03 -7.72
C LEU A 142 -16.34 -15.60 -8.83
N ALA A 143 -16.09 -15.25 -10.10
CA ALA A 143 -16.82 -15.77 -11.24
C ALA A 143 -16.71 -17.29 -11.34
N LYS A 144 -15.49 -17.83 -11.15
CA LYS A 144 -15.25 -19.28 -11.11
C LYS A 144 -16.02 -19.96 -9.98
N LEU A 145 -15.98 -19.41 -8.77
CA LEU A 145 -16.70 -19.95 -7.61
C LEU A 145 -18.23 -19.92 -7.77
N MET A 146 -18.75 -18.92 -8.47
CA MET A 146 -20.17 -18.82 -8.84
C MET A 146 -20.56 -19.68 -10.05
N GLY A 147 -19.61 -20.32 -10.73
CA GLY A 147 -19.88 -21.06 -11.96
C GLY A 147 -20.32 -20.16 -13.13
N GLY A 148 -19.83 -18.92 -13.16
CA GLY A 148 -20.06 -17.95 -14.24
C GLY A 148 -21.43 -17.28 -14.25
N LYS A 149 -22.21 -17.38 -13.15
CA LYS A 149 -23.54 -16.76 -13.05
C LYS A 149 -23.88 -16.30 -11.63
N GLY A 150 -24.59 -15.19 -11.50
CA GLY A 150 -25.07 -14.68 -10.21
C GLY A 150 -25.02 -13.17 -10.08
N ASN A 151 -25.58 -12.68 -8.98
CA ASN A 151 -25.68 -11.28 -8.62
C ASN A 151 -24.51 -10.87 -7.73
N VAL A 152 -23.78 -9.84 -8.15
CA VAL A 152 -22.59 -9.30 -7.47
C VAL A 152 -22.91 -7.93 -6.89
N MET A 153 -22.57 -7.74 -5.61
CA MET A 153 -22.48 -6.43 -4.98
C MET A 153 -21.01 -5.99 -4.89
N ILE A 154 -20.72 -4.70 -5.05
CA ILE A 154 -19.36 -4.17 -4.93
C ILE A 154 -19.25 -3.26 -3.71
N LEU A 155 -18.38 -3.61 -2.75
CA LEU A 155 -17.99 -2.73 -1.65
C LEU A 155 -16.76 -1.91 -2.06
N MET A 156 -17.00 -0.62 -2.27
CA MET A 156 -15.96 0.33 -2.70
C MET A 156 -15.26 0.97 -1.50
N GLY A 157 -13.97 1.23 -1.66
CA GLY A 157 -13.21 2.01 -0.68
C GLY A 157 -13.49 3.52 -0.76
N GLU A 158 -12.51 4.33 -0.34
CA GLU A 158 -12.57 5.78 -0.45
C GLU A 158 -12.50 6.23 -1.91
N LEU A 159 -13.48 7.01 -2.36
CA LEU A 159 -13.58 7.41 -3.76
C LEU A 159 -12.46 8.37 -4.21
N SER A 160 -11.73 9.00 -3.29
CA SER A 160 -10.53 9.80 -3.55
C SER A 160 -9.30 8.94 -3.89
N SER A 161 -9.34 7.64 -3.58
CA SER A 161 -8.25 6.70 -3.84
C SER A 161 -8.36 6.10 -5.24
N GLU A 162 -7.24 6.07 -5.96
CA GLU A 162 -7.15 5.39 -7.26
C GLU A 162 -7.41 3.89 -7.11
N ALA A 163 -6.98 3.31 -5.98
CA ALA A 163 -7.10 1.90 -5.72
C ALA A 163 -8.56 1.48 -5.71
N THR A 164 -9.46 2.30 -5.14
CA THR A 164 -10.91 2.07 -5.18
C THR A 164 -11.45 2.09 -6.60
N ARG A 165 -11.10 3.11 -7.38
CA ARG A 165 -11.60 3.27 -8.75
C ARG A 165 -11.09 2.15 -9.66
N ASP A 166 -9.82 1.81 -9.56
CA ASP A 166 -9.17 0.82 -10.42
C ASP A 166 -9.52 -0.62 -10.02
N ARG A 167 -9.58 -0.97 -8.72
CA ARG A 167 -10.07 -2.29 -8.27
C ARG A 167 -11.50 -2.51 -8.73
N THR A 168 -12.38 -1.53 -8.54
CA THR A 168 -13.77 -1.60 -9.02
C THR A 168 -13.84 -1.75 -10.54
N ARG A 169 -13.04 -1.00 -11.30
CA ARG A 169 -12.97 -1.14 -12.76
C ARG A 169 -12.50 -2.52 -13.19
N GLY A 170 -11.53 -3.11 -12.48
CA GLY A 170 -11.06 -4.47 -12.71
C GLY A 170 -12.19 -5.50 -12.50
N VAL A 171 -12.96 -5.34 -11.43
CA VAL A 171 -14.15 -6.16 -11.15
C VAL A 171 -15.18 -6.03 -12.28
N GLU A 172 -15.55 -4.81 -12.64
CA GLU A 172 -16.52 -4.53 -13.71
C GLU A 172 -16.08 -5.11 -15.07
N LYS A 173 -14.80 -4.99 -15.43
CA LYS A 173 -14.23 -5.52 -16.67
C LYS A 173 -14.31 -7.04 -16.76
N VAL A 174 -14.06 -7.74 -15.66
CA VAL A 174 -14.16 -9.21 -15.63
C VAL A 174 -15.62 -9.64 -15.62
N ALA A 175 -16.48 -9.02 -14.81
CA ALA A 175 -17.90 -9.36 -14.75
C ALA A 175 -18.56 -9.25 -16.13
N ALA A 176 -18.22 -8.21 -16.91
CA ALA A 176 -18.72 -8.01 -18.27
C ALA A 176 -18.38 -9.14 -19.27
N GLN A 177 -17.39 -10.00 -18.96
CA GLN A 177 -17.03 -11.16 -19.78
C GLN A 177 -17.96 -12.36 -19.54
N PHE A 178 -18.79 -12.33 -18.48
CA PHE A 178 -19.71 -13.39 -18.11
C PHE A 178 -21.16 -12.90 -18.24
N PRO A 179 -21.89 -13.27 -19.31
CA PRO A 179 -23.27 -12.83 -19.51
C PRO A 179 -24.25 -13.20 -18.39
N GLY A 180 -23.93 -14.23 -17.60
CA GLY A 180 -24.74 -14.66 -16.46
C GLY A 180 -24.42 -13.94 -15.15
N ILE A 181 -23.37 -13.10 -15.11
CA ILE A 181 -23.01 -12.31 -13.94
C ILE A 181 -23.60 -10.91 -14.08
N HIS A 182 -24.25 -10.43 -13.02
CA HIS A 182 -24.87 -9.12 -12.98
C HIS A 182 -24.38 -8.36 -11.76
N ILE A 183 -23.78 -7.18 -11.97
CA ILE A 183 -23.50 -6.25 -10.88
C ILE A 183 -24.80 -5.53 -10.55
N ILE A 184 -25.32 -5.75 -9.35
CA ILE A 184 -26.64 -5.25 -8.93
C ILE A 184 -26.51 -3.90 -8.24
N ASP A 185 -25.52 -3.73 -7.37
CA ASP A 185 -25.25 -2.47 -6.69
C ASP A 185 -23.76 -2.31 -6.34
N LYS A 186 -23.35 -1.06 -6.13
CA LYS A 186 -22.01 -0.68 -5.71
C LYS A 186 -22.07 0.49 -4.74
N GLN A 187 -21.63 0.27 -3.51
CA GLN A 187 -21.71 1.24 -2.43
C GLN A 187 -20.34 1.39 -1.77
N THR A 188 -20.04 2.61 -1.31
CA THR A 188 -18.78 2.86 -0.59
C THR A 188 -18.92 2.53 0.89
N ALA A 189 -17.96 1.78 1.41
CA ALA A 189 -17.72 1.60 2.83
C ALA A 189 -16.32 2.13 3.23
N LYS A 190 -15.70 2.93 2.36
CA LYS A 190 -14.50 3.74 2.66
C LYS A 190 -13.31 2.95 3.23
N PHE A 191 -13.18 1.66 2.88
CA PHE A 191 -12.20 0.71 3.42
C PHE A 191 -12.42 0.27 4.87
N PHE A 192 -13.51 0.71 5.52
CA PHE A 192 -13.75 0.44 6.93
C PHE A 192 -14.74 -0.70 7.17
N ARG A 193 -14.39 -1.55 8.14
CA ARG A 193 -15.15 -2.73 8.52
C ARG A 193 -16.56 -2.40 9.00
N LYS A 194 -16.73 -1.34 9.82
CA LYS A 194 -18.01 -0.97 10.42
C LYS A 194 -18.99 -0.49 9.36
N GLU A 195 -18.55 0.38 8.47
CA GLU A 195 -19.32 0.94 7.37
C GLU A 195 -19.77 -0.17 6.41
N ALA A 196 -18.92 -1.18 6.19
CA ALA A 196 -19.31 -2.34 5.39
C ALA A 196 -20.37 -3.23 6.06
N VAL A 197 -20.40 -3.30 7.40
CA VAL A 197 -21.52 -3.96 8.12
C VAL A 197 -22.82 -3.22 7.83
N ASP A 198 -22.82 -1.88 7.92
CA ASP A 198 -24.01 -1.06 7.71
C ASP A 198 -24.50 -1.20 6.25
N VAL A 199 -23.63 -1.00 5.26
CA VAL A 199 -23.95 -1.15 3.82
C VAL A 199 -24.47 -2.56 3.49
N THR A 200 -23.82 -3.60 4.01
CA THR A 200 -24.25 -4.98 3.72
C THR A 200 -25.57 -5.30 4.40
N THR A 201 -25.83 -4.73 5.58
CA THR A 201 -27.13 -4.86 6.27
C THR A 201 -28.24 -4.23 5.43
N ASP A 202 -28.01 -3.04 4.86
CA ASP A 202 -28.97 -2.37 3.98
C ASP A 202 -29.27 -3.20 2.72
N TRP A 203 -28.25 -3.79 2.09
CA TRP A 203 -28.46 -4.72 0.98
C TRP A 203 -29.29 -5.94 1.38
N ILE A 204 -29.02 -6.54 2.54
CA ILE A 204 -29.80 -7.68 3.04
C ILE A 204 -31.27 -7.27 3.27
N LEU A 205 -31.51 -6.09 3.83
CA LEU A 205 -32.85 -5.56 4.12
C LEU A 205 -33.61 -5.16 2.85
N SER A 206 -32.91 -4.77 1.79
CA SER A 206 -33.52 -4.45 0.49
C SER A 206 -34.20 -5.66 -0.18
N GLY A 207 -33.88 -6.88 0.26
CA GLY A 207 -34.40 -8.12 -0.30
C GLY A 207 -33.76 -8.53 -1.64
N GLN A 208 -32.75 -7.80 -2.11
CA GLN A 208 -31.99 -8.19 -3.29
C GLN A 208 -31.26 -9.52 -3.04
N GLN A 209 -31.24 -10.38 -4.06
CA GLN A 209 -30.45 -11.60 -4.02
C GLN A 209 -28.98 -11.26 -4.19
N ILE A 210 -28.16 -11.71 -3.24
CA ILE A 210 -26.71 -11.53 -3.24
C ILE A 210 -26.08 -12.90 -3.39
N ASP A 211 -25.39 -13.15 -4.51
CA ASP A 211 -24.65 -14.39 -4.73
C ASP A 211 -23.15 -14.19 -4.45
N ALA A 212 -22.64 -12.98 -4.71
CA ALA A 212 -21.27 -12.59 -4.35
C ALA A 212 -21.13 -11.14 -3.88
N ILE A 213 -20.08 -10.90 -3.09
CA ILE A 213 -19.62 -9.56 -2.73
C ILE A 213 -18.14 -9.42 -3.13
N ALA A 214 -17.86 -8.49 -4.04
CA ALA A 214 -16.52 -8.08 -4.42
C ALA A 214 -16.11 -6.85 -3.60
N SER A 215 -15.24 -7.04 -2.60
CA SER A 215 -14.81 -5.97 -1.71
C SER A 215 -13.45 -5.42 -2.11
N ASN A 216 -13.32 -4.09 -2.22
CA ASN A 216 -12.05 -3.46 -2.55
C ASN A 216 -10.98 -3.60 -1.45
N ASN A 217 -11.30 -4.07 -0.25
CA ASN A 217 -10.32 -4.55 0.72
C ASN A 217 -10.85 -5.65 1.66
N ASP A 218 -9.96 -6.21 2.48
CA ASP A 218 -10.26 -7.25 3.46
C ASP A 218 -11.13 -6.76 4.63
N GLU A 219 -10.93 -5.53 5.12
CA GLU A 219 -11.71 -5.01 6.25
C GLU A 219 -13.21 -4.90 5.93
N MET A 220 -13.52 -4.38 4.74
CA MET A 220 -14.90 -4.31 4.27
C MET A 220 -15.47 -5.72 3.97
N ALA A 221 -14.64 -6.65 3.45
CA ALA A 221 -15.06 -8.03 3.24
C ALA A 221 -15.45 -8.70 4.56
N ILE A 222 -14.66 -8.47 5.62
CA ILE A 222 -14.96 -8.95 6.97
C ILE A 222 -16.25 -8.32 7.50
N GLY A 223 -16.45 -7.01 7.30
CA GLY A 223 -17.71 -6.34 7.65
C GLY A 223 -18.93 -6.98 6.99
N ALA A 224 -18.83 -7.29 5.70
CA ALA A 224 -19.88 -7.99 4.95
C ALA A 224 -20.16 -9.39 5.52
N ILE A 225 -19.11 -10.16 5.83
CA ILE A 225 -19.23 -11.49 6.46
C ILE A 225 -19.99 -11.39 7.79
N LEU A 226 -19.69 -10.40 8.62
CA LEU A 226 -20.34 -10.22 9.92
C LEU A 226 -21.83 -9.91 9.76
N ALA A 227 -22.21 -9.01 8.85
CA ALA A 227 -23.60 -8.68 8.56
C ALA A 227 -24.39 -9.90 8.05
N LEU A 228 -23.81 -10.66 7.10
CA LEU A 228 -24.43 -11.88 6.56
C LEU A 228 -24.63 -12.94 7.64
N LYS A 229 -23.64 -13.15 8.52
CA LYS A 229 -23.76 -14.08 9.66
C LYS A 229 -24.84 -13.66 10.64
N GLN A 230 -24.92 -12.37 10.98
CA GLN A 230 -25.96 -11.84 11.86
C GLN A 230 -27.36 -12.06 11.28
N ALA A 231 -27.52 -11.88 9.97
CA ALA A 231 -28.75 -12.14 9.25
C ALA A 231 -28.99 -13.64 8.93
N LYS A 232 -28.08 -14.53 9.36
CA LYS A 232 -28.09 -15.98 9.05
C LYS A 232 -28.18 -16.27 7.54
N LYS A 233 -27.68 -15.37 6.69
CA LYS A 233 -27.57 -15.55 5.24
C LYS A 233 -26.35 -16.41 4.93
N LYS A 234 -26.52 -17.38 4.02
CA LYS A 234 -25.51 -18.36 3.63
C LYS A 234 -25.41 -18.41 2.12
N GLY A 235 -24.31 -18.98 1.62
CA GLY A 235 -24.12 -19.23 0.19
C GLY A 235 -23.58 -18.03 -0.60
N VAL A 236 -23.28 -16.91 0.05
CA VAL A 236 -22.62 -15.76 -0.57
C VAL A 236 -21.12 -16.01 -0.64
N VAL A 237 -20.52 -15.93 -1.83
CA VAL A 237 -19.05 -15.96 -1.98
C VAL A 237 -18.49 -14.55 -1.87
N ILE A 238 -17.41 -14.36 -1.12
CA ILE A 238 -16.91 -13.03 -0.75
C ILE A 238 -15.44 -12.94 -1.10
N GLY A 239 -15.08 -11.86 -1.79
CA GLY A 239 -13.71 -11.54 -2.15
C GLY A 239 -13.21 -10.32 -1.38
N GLY A 240 -11.98 -10.40 -0.88
CA GLY A 240 -11.21 -9.30 -0.31
C GLY A 240 -9.97 -8.97 -1.13
N ILE A 241 -9.22 -7.97 -0.68
CA ILE A 241 -7.91 -7.55 -1.19
C ILE A 241 -7.14 -7.07 0.03
N ASP A 242 -5.89 -7.49 0.18
CA ASP A 242 -4.82 -7.02 1.09
C ASP A 242 -4.02 -8.22 1.61
N GLY A 243 -4.69 -9.34 1.91
CA GLY A 243 -4.07 -10.50 2.54
C GLY A 243 -3.66 -10.20 3.99
N THR A 244 -4.52 -9.51 4.73
CA THR A 244 -4.30 -9.20 6.14
C THR A 244 -4.34 -10.47 7.00
N PRO A 245 -3.67 -10.49 8.18
CA PRO A 245 -3.75 -11.63 9.11
C PRO A 245 -5.19 -12.03 9.47
N ASP A 246 -6.07 -11.04 9.65
CA ASP A 246 -7.49 -11.28 9.91
C ASP A 246 -8.14 -11.99 8.72
N ALA A 247 -7.95 -11.51 7.49
CA ALA A 247 -8.49 -12.16 6.30
C ALA A 247 -8.02 -13.61 6.13
N LEU A 248 -6.75 -13.91 6.43
CA LEU A 248 -6.24 -15.27 6.40
C LEU A 248 -6.98 -16.18 7.40
N GLU A 249 -7.33 -15.68 8.59
CA GLU A 249 -8.15 -16.43 9.54
C GLU A 249 -9.59 -16.62 9.07
N PHE A 250 -10.18 -15.66 8.35
CA PHE A 250 -11.51 -15.82 7.73
C PHE A 250 -11.47 -16.81 6.54
N ILE A 251 -10.40 -16.82 5.75
CA ILE A 251 -10.18 -17.82 4.68
C ILE A 251 -10.03 -19.22 5.28
N LYS A 252 -9.21 -19.36 6.33
CA LYS A 252 -9.03 -20.62 7.06
C LYS A 252 -10.35 -21.19 7.58
N LYS A 253 -11.24 -20.34 8.10
CA LYS A 253 -12.58 -20.72 8.56
C LYS A 253 -13.57 -21.01 7.42
N GLY A 254 -13.22 -20.64 6.18
CA GLY A 254 -14.09 -20.76 5.00
C GLY A 254 -15.15 -19.68 4.90
N ASP A 255 -15.01 -18.60 5.66
CA ASP A 255 -15.95 -17.48 5.66
C ASP A 255 -15.62 -16.44 4.58
N LEU A 256 -14.34 -16.27 4.24
CA LEU A 256 -13.86 -15.47 3.12
C LEU A 256 -13.41 -16.42 2.01
N SER A 257 -13.91 -16.24 0.79
CA SER A 257 -13.67 -17.19 -0.31
C SER A 257 -12.32 -16.96 -1.00
N VAL A 258 -11.94 -15.69 -1.16
CA VAL A 258 -10.72 -15.27 -1.83
C VAL A 258 -10.22 -13.94 -1.25
N SER A 259 -8.91 -13.74 -1.21
CA SER A 259 -8.31 -12.41 -1.06
C SER A 259 -7.18 -12.25 -2.08
N ILE A 260 -6.75 -11.01 -2.34
CA ILE A 260 -5.60 -10.71 -3.19
C ILE A 260 -4.51 -10.15 -2.30
N PHE A 261 -3.42 -10.90 -2.13
CA PHE A 261 -2.27 -10.51 -1.33
C PHE A 261 -1.64 -9.24 -1.86
N GLN A 262 -1.62 -8.22 -1.01
CA GLN A 262 -0.88 -6.98 -1.23
C GLN A 262 0.35 -7.00 -0.33
N ASP A 263 1.54 -6.94 -0.91
CA ASP A 263 2.79 -7.07 -0.15
C ASP A 263 3.15 -5.75 0.56
N ALA A 264 2.65 -5.57 1.79
CA ALA A 264 2.92 -4.36 2.59
C ALA A 264 4.41 -4.22 2.89
N LYS A 265 5.10 -5.34 3.13
CA LYS A 265 6.54 -5.36 3.39
C LYS A 265 7.31 -4.90 2.17
N GLY A 266 7.05 -5.50 1.01
CA GLY A 266 7.69 -5.12 -0.26
C GLY A 266 7.42 -3.67 -0.66
N GLN A 267 6.21 -3.17 -0.46
CA GLN A 267 5.87 -1.75 -0.71
C GLN A 267 6.60 -0.82 0.27
N GLY A 268 6.64 -1.15 1.56
CA GLY A 268 7.28 -0.32 2.58
C GLY A 268 8.80 -0.28 2.43
N GLU A 269 9.43 -1.44 2.33
CA GLU A 269 10.87 -1.55 2.12
C GLU A 269 11.30 -0.90 0.80
N GLY A 270 10.55 -1.16 -0.28
CA GLY A 270 10.79 -0.54 -1.58
C GLY A 270 10.69 0.98 -1.54
N ALA A 271 9.75 1.55 -0.77
CA ALA A 271 9.62 3.00 -0.61
C ALA A 271 10.82 3.61 0.11
N VAL A 272 11.30 2.97 1.18
CA VAL A 272 12.49 3.42 1.91
C VAL A 272 13.74 3.30 1.04
N ASP A 273 13.95 2.17 0.37
CA ASP A 273 15.08 1.97 -0.55
C ASP A 273 15.09 3.00 -1.68
N THR A 274 13.91 3.29 -2.25
CA THR A 274 13.75 4.28 -3.32
C THR A 274 14.06 5.69 -2.81
N ALA A 275 13.58 6.05 -1.62
CA ALA A 275 13.87 7.33 -0.99
C ALA A 275 15.37 7.51 -0.71
N ILE A 276 16.05 6.47 -0.17
CA ILE A 276 17.50 6.49 0.08
C ILE A 276 18.30 6.68 -1.22
N LYS A 277 17.95 5.93 -2.27
CA LYS A 277 18.61 6.05 -3.59
C LYS A 277 18.47 7.46 -4.14
N LEU A 278 17.26 8.01 -4.13
CA LEU A 278 16.99 9.36 -4.61
C LEU A 278 17.71 10.42 -3.76
N ALA A 279 17.68 10.31 -2.43
CA ALA A 279 18.40 11.20 -1.51
C ALA A 279 19.92 11.18 -1.74
N SER A 280 20.45 10.04 -2.17
CA SER A 280 21.86 9.85 -2.52
C SER A 280 22.20 10.28 -3.95
N GLY A 281 21.27 10.91 -4.68
CA GLY A 281 21.44 11.38 -6.06
C GLY A 281 21.44 10.26 -7.11
N GLN A 282 21.06 9.04 -6.74
CA GLN A 282 20.95 7.93 -7.69
C GLN A 282 19.66 8.03 -8.49
N LYS A 283 19.69 7.50 -9.72
CA LYS A 283 18.49 7.36 -10.55
C LYS A 283 17.70 6.14 -10.11
N VAL A 284 16.38 6.26 -10.16
CA VAL A 284 15.43 5.16 -9.91
C VAL A 284 14.41 5.13 -11.03
N GLU A 285 13.73 4.00 -11.18
CA GLU A 285 12.54 3.92 -12.02
C GLU A 285 11.43 4.78 -11.40
N SER A 286 10.63 5.43 -12.25
CA SER A 286 9.49 6.24 -11.79
C SER A 286 8.39 5.40 -11.15
N SER A 287 8.41 4.07 -11.33
CA SER A 287 7.43 3.14 -10.77
C SER A 287 8.10 1.83 -10.40
N VAL A 288 8.12 1.50 -9.11
CA VAL A 288 8.52 0.19 -8.57
C VAL A 288 7.26 -0.61 -8.31
N MET A 289 7.00 -1.60 -9.18
CA MET A 289 5.79 -2.40 -9.13
C MET A 289 5.98 -3.67 -8.29
N ILE A 290 5.21 -3.76 -7.21
CA ILE A 290 5.13 -4.89 -6.30
C ILE A 290 3.91 -5.73 -6.70
N PRO A 291 4.08 -7.02 -7.05
CA PRO A 291 3.02 -7.82 -7.64
C PRO A 291 1.96 -8.24 -6.61
N TYR A 292 0.70 -8.24 -7.04
CA TYR A 292 -0.40 -8.90 -6.34
C TYR A 292 -0.31 -10.42 -6.50
N GLN A 293 -0.80 -11.18 -5.51
CA GLN A 293 -0.89 -12.64 -5.58
C GLN A 293 -2.27 -13.13 -5.11
N LEU A 294 -2.84 -14.12 -5.78
CA LEU A 294 -4.13 -14.69 -5.39
C LEU A 294 -3.99 -15.50 -4.09
N ILE A 295 -4.88 -15.27 -3.13
CA ILE A 295 -5.02 -16.05 -1.90
C ILE A 295 -6.35 -16.79 -1.94
N THR A 296 -6.29 -18.11 -1.79
CA THR A 296 -7.43 -19.02 -1.67
C THR A 296 -7.23 -19.91 -0.45
N LYS A 297 -8.23 -20.77 -0.18
CA LYS A 297 -8.12 -21.77 0.88
C LYS A 297 -6.96 -22.77 0.68
N ASP A 298 -6.49 -22.93 -0.55
CA ASP A 298 -5.46 -23.91 -0.87
C ASP A 298 -4.03 -23.40 -0.60
N ASN A 299 -3.82 -22.08 -0.58
CA ASN A 299 -2.49 -21.48 -0.46
C ASN A 299 -2.36 -20.41 0.63
N TYR A 300 -3.40 -20.14 1.43
CA TYR A 300 -3.35 -19.06 2.43
C TYR A 300 -2.22 -19.22 3.46
N GLN A 301 -1.78 -20.44 3.74
CA GLN A 301 -0.67 -20.72 4.67
C GLN A 301 0.65 -20.09 4.20
N ASP A 302 0.86 -19.96 2.89
CA ASP A 302 2.08 -19.36 2.30
C ASP A 302 2.18 -17.86 2.60
N PHE A 303 1.07 -17.24 3.01
CA PHE A 303 0.97 -15.80 3.30
C PHE A 303 0.95 -15.50 4.81
N ALA A 304 0.82 -16.52 5.67
CA ALA A 304 0.63 -16.36 7.12
C ALA A 304 1.71 -15.52 7.83
N ASN A 305 2.90 -15.42 7.24
CA ASN A 305 4.03 -14.67 7.79
C ASN A 305 4.38 -13.39 7.01
N LYS A 306 3.72 -13.10 5.88
CA LYS A 306 4.17 -12.04 4.96
C LYS A 306 3.69 -10.63 5.35
N ASN A 307 2.50 -10.50 5.93
CA ASN A 307 1.92 -9.23 6.39
C ASN A 307 1.70 -9.21 7.93
N LYS A 308 2.67 -9.70 8.69
CA LYS A 308 2.59 -9.66 10.15
C LYS A 308 2.77 -8.24 10.68
N LYS A 309 1.96 -7.87 11.67
CA LYS A 309 2.10 -6.64 12.48
C LYS A 309 3.28 -6.73 13.44
#